data_AF-A0A5E5BMV5-F1
#
_entry.id   AF-A0A5E5BMV5-F1
#
_cell.length_a   1.000
_cell.length_b   1.000
_cell.length_c   1.000
_cell.angle_alpha   90.00
_cell.angle_beta   90.00
_cell.angle_gamma   90.00
#
_symmetry.space_group_name_H-M   'P 1'
#
loop_
_entity.id
_entity.type
_entity.pdbx_description
1 polymer ?
#
loop_
_entity_poly.entity_id
_entity_poly.type
_entity_poly.pdbx_seq_one_letter_code
_entity_poly.pdbx_strand_id
1 'polypeptide(L)'
;MVYDTLTRTLGITNLQFLLPDESHDSVKTADVAALKRFNEALFECWAADERGVVRIRSIDRMLDAILADEKRKAEIWRETKQRVVFTLSSGGDIGHDDTLRNVIPDIFYARMNVADVTFSEFLAWHATVSALLARRSAAAACRSCLWREICEIATRADTPLHRCKDGIADQHTIYCDCLKATYQKGAEYLALRGIPINDISRNFVEIH
;
A
#
# COMPACT_ATOMS: atom_id res chain seq x y z
N MET A 1 8.33 -6.72 -23.41
CA MET A 1 8.27 -6.70 -21.93
C MET A 1 6.91 -6.16 -21.50
N VAL A 2 6.34 -6.59 -20.36
CA VAL A 2 4.97 -6.20 -19.91
C VAL A 2 4.75 -4.68 -19.96
N TYR A 3 5.74 -3.89 -19.54
CA TYR A 3 5.70 -2.43 -19.59
C TYR A 3 5.45 -1.87 -21.01
N ASP A 4 6.21 -2.31 -22.02
CA ASP A 4 6.07 -1.82 -23.39
C ASP A 4 4.76 -2.28 -24.02
N THR A 5 4.32 -3.50 -23.72
CA THR A 5 3.02 -3.98 -24.21
C THR A 5 1.90 -3.08 -23.69
N LEU A 6 1.88 -2.78 -22.39
CA LEU A 6 0.85 -1.92 -21.80
C LEU A 6 0.95 -0.47 -22.29
N THR A 7 2.16 0.10 -22.33
CA THR A 7 2.34 1.54 -22.53
C THR A 7 2.59 1.97 -23.98
N ARG A 8 3.21 1.12 -24.80
CA ARG A 8 3.53 1.43 -26.21
C ARG A 8 2.55 0.77 -27.17
N THR A 9 2.21 -0.50 -26.92
CA THR A 9 1.30 -1.23 -27.82
C THR A 9 -0.16 -0.87 -27.54
N LEU A 10 -0.57 -0.85 -26.26
CA LEU A 10 -1.95 -0.53 -25.87
C LEU A 10 -2.17 0.95 -25.54
N GLY A 11 -1.10 1.75 -25.47
CA GLY A 11 -1.19 3.20 -25.21
C GLY A 11 -1.69 3.56 -23.81
N ILE A 12 -1.59 2.65 -22.83
CA ILE A 12 -2.04 2.90 -21.45
C ILE A 12 -1.04 3.81 -20.75
N THR A 13 -1.51 4.97 -20.29
CA THR A 13 -0.68 5.98 -19.63
C THR A 13 -0.85 6.03 -18.12
N ASN A 14 -1.91 5.42 -17.57
CA ASN A 14 -2.17 5.37 -16.13
C ASN A 14 -2.27 3.92 -15.68
N LEU A 15 -1.35 3.50 -14.82
CA LEU A 15 -1.21 2.12 -14.39
C LEU A 15 -1.17 2.01 -12.86
N GLN A 16 -1.74 0.92 -12.36
CA GLN A 16 -1.58 0.48 -10.98
C GLN A 16 -1.24 -1.01 -10.99
N PHE A 17 -0.06 -1.36 -10.51
CA PHE A 17 0.32 -2.74 -10.24
C PHE A 17 0.05 -3.00 -8.76
N LEU A 18 -0.88 -3.94 -8.49
CA LEU A 18 -1.24 -4.32 -7.13
C LEU A 18 -0.22 -5.31 -6.57
N LEU A 19 0.06 -5.20 -5.28
CA LEU A 19 0.72 -6.28 -4.55
C LEU A 19 -0.26 -7.45 -4.42
N PRO A 20 0.20 -8.71 -4.48
CA PRO A 20 -0.68 -9.85 -4.26
C PRO A 20 -1.34 -9.83 -2.88
N ASP A 21 -2.58 -10.28 -2.80
CA ASP A 21 -3.37 -10.30 -1.57
C ASP A 21 -2.93 -11.45 -0.64
N GLU A 22 -1.76 -11.29 0.00
CA GLU A 22 -1.11 -12.31 0.82
C GLU A 22 -0.90 -11.81 2.27
N SER A 23 -0.83 -12.75 3.22
CA SER A 23 -0.51 -12.50 4.64
C SER A 23 0.79 -13.19 5.04
N HIS A 24 1.22 -13.05 6.30
CA HIS A 24 2.34 -13.84 6.82
C HIS A 24 2.05 -15.35 6.85
N ASP A 25 0.76 -15.73 6.80
CA ASP A 25 0.33 -17.13 6.86
C ASP A 25 0.30 -17.79 5.46
N SER A 26 0.13 -16.99 4.40
CA SER A 26 -0.04 -17.48 3.03
C SER A 26 1.15 -17.20 2.10
N VAL A 27 1.97 -16.20 2.42
CA VAL A 27 3.05 -15.75 1.55
C VAL A 27 4.12 -16.81 1.32
N LYS A 28 4.55 -16.95 0.05
CA LYS A 28 5.73 -17.72 -0.32
C LYS A 28 6.93 -16.79 -0.50
N THR A 29 8.05 -17.09 0.16
CA THR A 29 9.27 -16.26 0.09
C THR A 29 9.78 -16.08 -1.36
N ALA A 30 9.63 -17.10 -2.20
CA ALA A 30 10.02 -17.03 -3.61
C ALA A 30 9.22 -15.96 -4.38
N ASP A 31 7.93 -15.79 -4.05
CA ASP A 31 7.04 -14.83 -4.70
C ASP A 31 7.40 -13.39 -4.28
N VAL A 32 7.73 -13.18 -3.00
CA VAL A 32 8.23 -11.87 -2.51
C VAL A 32 9.52 -11.47 -3.24
N ALA A 33 10.45 -12.42 -3.42
CA ALA A 33 11.69 -12.16 -4.14
C ALA A 33 11.45 -11.87 -5.63
N ALA A 34 10.50 -12.57 -6.26
CA ALA A 34 10.11 -12.30 -7.64
C ALA A 34 9.44 -10.93 -7.79
N LEU A 35 8.59 -10.56 -6.84
CA LEU A 35 7.91 -9.28 -6.81
C LEU A 35 8.88 -8.11 -6.63
N LYS A 36 9.91 -8.28 -5.78
CA LYS A 36 11.00 -7.32 -5.66
C LYS A 36 11.68 -7.07 -7.02
N ARG A 37 12.11 -8.15 -7.69
CA ARG A 37 12.75 -8.05 -9.02
C ARG A 37 11.82 -7.39 -10.05
N PHE A 38 10.54 -7.72 -10.01
CA PHE A 38 9.54 -7.11 -10.87
C PHE A 38 9.43 -5.60 -10.63
N ASN A 39 9.35 -5.16 -9.37
CA ASN A 39 9.25 -3.74 -9.04
C ASN A 39 10.52 -2.96 -9.41
N GLU A 40 11.70 -3.55 -9.23
CA GLU A 40 12.97 -2.95 -9.65
C GLU A 40 12.99 -2.77 -11.18
N ALA A 41 12.66 -3.81 -11.94
CA ALA A 41 12.61 -3.75 -13.41
C ALA A 41 11.51 -2.79 -13.92
N LEU A 42 10.36 -2.74 -13.23
CA LEU A 42 9.28 -1.80 -13.54
C LEU A 42 9.74 -0.36 -13.36
N PHE A 43 10.41 -0.07 -12.24
CA PHE A 43 10.95 1.25 -11.94
C PHE A 43 11.98 1.67 -12.99
N GLU A 44 12.90 0.77 -13.36
CA GLU A 44 13.91 1.04 -14.38
C GLU A 44 13.29 1.37 -15.74
N CYS A 45 12.28 0.61 -16.17
CA CYS A 45 11.57 0.88 -17.41
C CYS A 45 10.80 2.21 -17.38
N TRP A 46 10.14 2.50 -16.26
CA TRP A 46 9.45 3.78 -16.08
C TRP A 46 10.43 4.96 -16.07
N ALA A 47 11.55 4.83 -15.36
CA ALA A 47 12.56 5.89 -15.24
C ALA A 47 13.32 6.15 -16.54
N ALA A 48 13.47 5.13 -17.39
CA ALA A 48 14.09 5.22 -18.71
C ALA A 48 13.12 5.63 -19.83
N ASP A 49 11.81 5.76 -19.55
CA ASP A 49 10.84 6.15 -20.57
C ASP A 49 10.91 7.66 -20.86
N GLU A 50 11.65 8.00 -21.92
CA GLU A 50 11.85 9.37 -22.39
C GLU A 50 10.56 10.13 -22.71
N ARG A 51 9.44 9.42 -22.96
CA ARG A 51 8.15 10.06 -23.22
C ARG A 51 7.66 10.85 -22.01
N GLY A 52 7.96 10.41 -20.79
CA GLY A 52 7.55 11.07 -19.55
C GLY A 52 6.03 11.14 -19.31
N VAL A 53 5.21 10.44 -20.10
CA VAL A 53 3.73 10.49 -20.02
C VAL A 53 3.11 9.37 -19.17
N VAL A 54 3.88 8.33 -18.84
CA VAL A 54 3.37 7.16 -18.12
C VAL A 54 3.39 7.43 -16.62
N ARG A 55 2.23 7.29 -15.98
CA ARG A 55 2.01 7.41 -14.55
C ARG A 55 1.77 6.04 -13.96
N ILE A 56 2.62 5.63 -13.02
CA ILE A 56 2.43 4.40 -12.24
C ILE A 56 2.12 4.80 -10.81
N ARG A 57 0.91 4.49 -10.34
CA ARG A 57 0.39 4.98 -9.06
C ARG A 57 1.29 4.66 -7.86
N SER A 58 1.89 3.47 -7.82
CA SER A 58 2.81 3.07 -6.75
C SER A 58 4.09 3.90 -6.75
N ILE A 59 4.65 4.21 -7.93
CA ILE A 59 5.82 5.08 -8.09
C ILE A 59 5.46 6.51 -7.71
N ASP A 60 4.33 7.03 -8.21
CA ASP A 60 3.85 8.38 -7.89
C ASP A 60 3.69 8.57 -6.38
N ARG A 61 3.05 7.61 -5.70
CA ARG A 61 2.87 7.64 -4.24
C ARG A 61 4.18 7.57 -3.48
N MET A 62 5.12 6.76 -3.98
CA MET A 62 6.44 6.64 -3.39
C MET A 62 7.23 7.95 -3.50
N LEU A 63 7.26 8.58 -4.67
CA LEU A 63 7.95 9.86 -4.86
C LEU A 63 7.29 10.99 -4.07
N ASP A 64 5.95 11.03 -4.04
CA ASP A 64 5.18 11.95 -3.21
C ASP A 64 5.51 11.76 -1.73
N ALA A 65 5.64 10.51 -1.25
CA ALA A 65 6.00 10.22 0.13
C ALA A 65 7.44 10.66 0.49
N ILE A 66 8.40 10.50 -0.43
CA ILE A 66 9.78 10.97 -0.20
C ILE A 66 9.80 12.50 -0.09
N LEU A 67 9.09 13.20 -0.97
CA LEU A 67 9.14 14.66 -1.08
C LEU A 67 8.13 15.40 -0.21
N ALA A 68 7.17 14.70 0.40
CA ALA A 68 6.08 15.31 1.16
C ALA A 68 6.62 16.19 2.29
N ASP A 69 6.22 17.47 2.27
CA ASP A 69 6.33 18.36 3.42
C ASP A 69 5.17 18.12 4.42
N GLU A 70 5.20 18.81 5.55
CA GLU A 70 4.17 18.67 6.58
C GLU A 70 2.76 18.96 6.08
N LYS A 71 2.61 19.93 5.18
CA LYS A 71 1.31 20.28 4.59
C LYS A 71 0.80 19.13 3.73
N ARG A 72 1.66 18.55 2.90
CA ARG A 72 1.33 17.42 2.02
C ARG A 72 1.04 16.16 2.83
N LYS A 73 1.81 15.88 3.88
CA LYS A 73 1.53 14.79 4.84
C LYS A 73 0.13 14.95 5.45
N ALA A 74 -0.20 16.14 5.94
CA ALA A 74 -1.51 16.40 6.53
C ALA A 74 -2.66 16.16 5.54
N GLU A 75 -2.48 16.54 4.28
CA GLU A 75 -3.44 16.25 3.21
C GLU A 75 -3.62 14.75 2.95
N ILE A 76 -2.51 14.01 2.81
CA ILE A 76 -2.54 12.55 2.60
C ILE A 76 -3.25 11.84 3.76
N TRP A 77 -2.96 12.25 5.00
CA TRP A 77 -3.59 11.67 6.19
C TRP A 77 -5.08 12.00 6.28
N ARG A 78 -5.48 13.21 5.90
CA ARG A 78 -6.89 13.60 5.83
C ARG A 78 -7.65 12.75 4.81
N GLU A 79 -7.09 12.57 3.61
CA GLU A 79 -7.70 11.73 2.57
C GLU A 79 -7.89 10.28 3.02
N THR A 80 -6.94 9.75 3.79
CA THR A 80 -6.95 8.36 4.26
C THR A 80 -7.97 8.14 5.37
N LYS A 81 -8.15 9.12 6.28
CA LYS A 81 -9.09 9.01 7.42
C LYS A 81 -10.57 9.22 7.05
N GLN A 82 -10.87 9.78 5.89
CA GLN A 82 -12.24 10.18 5.51
C GLN A 82 -12.96 9.16 4.62
N ARG A 83 -12.46 7.94 4.49
CA ARG A 83 -13.03 6.92 3.59
C ARG A 83 -13.40 5.67 4.36
N VAL A 84 -14.63 5.21 4.15
CA VAL A 84 -15.11 3.88 4.56
C VAL A 84 -15.19 3.05 3.28
N VAL A 85 -14.42 1.97 3.23
CA VAL A 85 -14.45 1.01 2.12
C VAL A 85 -15.21 -0.23 2.59
N PHE A 86 -16.18 -0.65 1.81
CA PHE A 86 -16.96 -1.85 2.05
C PHE A 86 -17.36 -2.49 0.72
N THR A 87 -17.76 -3.75 0.78
CA THR A 87 -18.16 -4.52 -0.38
C THR A 87 -19.66 -4.77 -0.36
N LEU A 88 -20.27 -4.79 -1.54
CA LEU A 88 -21.64 -5.22 -1.77
C LEU A 88 -21.64 -6.25 -2.89
N SER A 89 -22.09 -7.46 -2.59
CA SER A 89 -22.23 -8.51 -3.61
C SER A 89 -23.51 -8.31 -4.44
N SER A 90 -23.60 -9.00 -5.57
CA SER A 90 -24.81 -9.01 -6.39
C SER A 90 -26.02 -9.62 -5.68
N GLY A 91 -25.81 -10.46 -4.65
CA GLY A 91 -26.86 -11.03 -3.81
C GLY A 91 -27.34 -10.11 -2.68
N GLY A 92 -26.74 -8.92 -2.54
CA GLY A 92 -27.05 -7.98 -1.47
C GLY A 92 -26.22 -8.18 -0.20
N ASP A 93 -25.34 -9.19 -0.14
CA ASP A 93 -24.46 -9.37 1.01
C ASP A 93 -23.48 -8.22 1.12
N ILE A 94 -23.36 -7.66 2.32
CA ILE A 94 -22.43 -6.58 2.63
C ILE A 94 -21.29 -7.09 3.50
N GLY A 95 -20.08 -6.62 3.19
CA GLY A 95 -18.85 -7.03 3.87
C GLY A 95 -17.86 -5.88 4.01
N HIS A 96 -16.73 -6.17 4.65
CA HIS A 96 -15.63 -5.20 4.76
C HIS A 96 -14.89 -5.03 3.42
N ASP A 97 -13.72 -4.41 3.44
CA ASP A 97 -12.77 -4.29 2.33
C ASP A 97 -12.52 -5.66 1.68
N ASP A 98 -12.59 -5.75 0.35
CA ASP A 98 -12.47 -7.02 -0.40
C ASP A 98 -11.11 -7.69 -0.22
N THR A 99 -10.07 -6.93 0.08
CA THR A 99 -8.73 -7.46 0.37
C THR A 99 -8.73 -8.41 1.58
N LEU A 100 -9.70 -8.30 2.49
CA LEU A 100 -9.82 -9.18 3.65
C LEU A 100 -10.45 -10.54 3.34
N ARG A 101 -11.12 -10.69 2.19
CA ARG A 101 -11.88 -11.89 1.84
C ARG A 101 -11.06 -13.17 1.88
N ASN A 102 -9.81 -13.09 1.40
CA ASN A 102 -8.96 -14.27 1.23
C ASN A 102 -8.19 -14.62 2.51
N VAL A 103 -8.00 -13.67 3.42
CA VAL A 103 -7.07 -13.82 4.55
C VAL A 103 -7.77 -13.88 5.89
N ILE A 104 -8.90 -13.20 6.06
CA ILE A 104 -9.71 -13.33 7.26
C ILE A 104 -11.19 -13.47 6.87
N PRO A 105 -11.58 -14.56 6.18
CA PRO A 105 -12.93 -14.73 5.64
C PRO A 105 -14.00 -14.58 6.72
N ASP A 106 -13.75 -15.09 7.93
CA ASP A 106 -14.70 -15.00 9.05
C ASP A 106 -14.94 -13.55 9.52
N ILE A 107 -13.95 -12.67 9.37
CA ILE A 107 -14.09 -11.23 9.67
C ILE A 107 -14.64 -10.48 8.46
N PHE A 108 -14.33 -10.92 7.24
CA PHE A 108 -14.82 -10.29 6.01
C PHE A 108 -16.34 -10.41 5.86
N TYR A 109 -16.88 -11.61 6.10
CA TYR A 109 -18.31 -11.87 5.97
C TYR A 109 -19.07 -11.43 7.22
N ALA A 110 -19.71 -10.26 7.15
CA ALA A 110 -20.61 -9.77 8.20
C ALA A 110 -21.81 -10.69 8.44
N ARG A 111 -22.10 -11.60 7.48
CA ARG A 111 -23.36 -12.35 7.38
C ARG A 111 -24.58 -11.42 7.40
N MET A 112 -24.40 -10.22 6.85
CA MET A 112 -25.42 -9.18 6.73
C MET A 112 -25.82 -9.03 5.28
N ASN A 113 -27.10 -8.79 5.04
CA ASN A 113 -27.65 -8.48 3.72
C ASN A 113 -28.35 -7.13 3.77
N VAL A 114 -28.25 -6.32 2.71
CA VAL A 114 -28.91 -5.00 2.62
C VAL A 114 -30.42 -5.06 2.78
N ALA A 115 -31.04 -6.22 2.53
CA ALA A 115 -32.48 -6.41 2.74
C ALA A 115 -32.86 -6.53 4.23
N ASP A 116 -31.92 -6.98 5.06
CA ASP A 116 -32.20 -7.41 6.44
C ASP A 116 -31.59 -6.49 7.50
N VAL A 117 -30.59 -5.68 7.16
CA VAL A 117 -29.91 -4.78 8.10
C VAL A 117 -29.95 -3.32 7.68
N THR A 118 -29.97 -2.43 8.66
CA THR A 118 -29.83 -1.00 8.44
C THR A 118 -28.37 -0.61 8.18
N PHE A 119 -28.18 0.50 7.48
CA PHE A 119 -26.83 1.04 7.27
C PHE A 119 -26.10 1.39 8.58
N SER A 120 -26.85 1.80 9.62
CA SER A 120 -26.28 2.12 10.93
C SER A 120 -25.71 0.87 11.62
N GLU A 121 -26.42 -0.26 11.57
CA GLU A 121 -25.95 -1.54 12.12
C GLU A 121 -24.70 -2.02 11.39
N PHE A 122 -24.69 -1.91 10.06
CA PHE A 122 -23.52 -2.22 9.26
C PHE A 122 -22.31 -1.35 9.64
N LEU A 123 -22.50 -0.03 9.78
CA LEU A 123 -21.41 0.89 10.16
C LEU A 123 -20.86 0.58 11.55
N ALA A 124 -21.70 0.20 12.51
CA ALA A 124 -21.24 -0.18 13.85
C ALA A 124 -20.38 -1.45 13.82
N TRP A 125 -20.79 -2.46 13.05
CA TRP A 125 -19.99 -3.66 12.83
C TRP A 125 -18.67 -3.33 12.10
N HIS A 126 -18.74 -2.55 11.01
CA HIS A 126 -17.57 -2.15 10.22
C HIS A 126 -16.56 -1.38 11.06
N ALA A 127 -17.00 -0.44 11.90
CA ALA A 127 -16.15 0.30 12.81
C ALA A 127 -15.46 -0.61 13.84
N THR A 128 -16.19 -1.60 14.37
CA THR A 128 -15.64 -2.59 15.30
C THR A 128 -14.54 -3.43 14.64
N VAL A 129 -14.80 -3.96 13.44
CA VAL A 129 -13.81 -4.71 12.66
C VAL A 129 -12.61 -3.85 12.30
N SER A 130 -12.84 -2.61 11.86
CA SER A 130 -11.77 -1.66 11.56
C SER A 130 -10.89 -1.37 12.77
N ALA A 131 -11.48 -1.25 13.97
CA ALA A 131 -10.74 -1.06 15.22
C ALA A 131 -9.94 -2.31 15.64
N LEU A 132 -10.46 -3.51 15.36
CA LEU A 132 -9.74 -4.77 15.61
C LEU A 132 -8.52 -4.91 14.69
N LEU A 133 -8.66 -4.53 13.42
CA LEU A 133 -7.60 -4.58 12.40
C LEU A 133 -6.66 -3.37 12.45
N ALA A 134 -7.02 -2.34 13.21
CA ALA A 134 -6.19 -1.15 13.38
C ALA A 134 -4.87 -1.53 14.05
N ARG A 135 -3.77 -0.99 13.50
CA ARG A 135 -2.45 -1.18 14.07
C ARG A 135 -2.39 -0.50 15.45
N ARG A 136 -2.22 -1.28 16.51
CA ARG A 136 -2.11 -0.74 17.89
C ARG A 136 -0.75 -0.10 18.18
N SER A 137 0.31 -0.61 17.55
CA SER A 137 1.67 -0.07 17.70
C SER A 137 2.54 -0.40 16.49
N ALA A 138 3.64 0.33 16.32
CA ALA A 138 4.63 -0.01 15.31
C ALA A 138 5.29 -1.37 15.64
N ALA A 139 5.25 -2.28 14.67
CA ALA A 139 5.96 -3.57 14.72
C ALA A 139 7.44 -3.33 15.02
N ALA A 140 8.08 -4.27 15.72
CA ALA A 140 9.45 -4.11 16.20
C ALA A 140 10.44 -3.70 15.08
N ALA A 141 10.39 -4.39 13.94
CA ALA A 141 11.21 -4.09 12.78
C ALA A 141 10.95 -2.70 12.15
N CYS A 142 9.74 -2.15 12.33
CA CYS A 142 9.40 -0.82 11.82
C CYS A 142 9.88 0.30 12.73
N ARG A 143 10.06 0.06 14.04
CA ARG A 143 10.41 1.12 15.00
C ARG A 143 11.77 1.76 14.70
N SER A 144 12.74 0.96 14.26
CA SER A 144 14.08 1.37 13.85
C SER A 144 14.27 1.45 12.33
N CYS A 145 13.19 1.42 11.54
CA CYS A 145 13.29 1.47 10.09
C CYS A 145 13.42 2.92 9.61
N LEU A 146 14.53 3.24 8.94
CA LEU A 146 14.77 4.53 8.28
C LEU A 146 13.57 4.99 7.42
N TRP A 147 12.99 4.04 6.69
CA TRP A 147 11.91 4.27 5.73
C TRP A 147 10.51 4.27 6.36
N ARG A 148 10.36 4.21 7.69
CA ARG A 148 9.05 4.02 8.34
C ARG A 148 8.04 5.07 7.89
N GLU A 149 8.41 6.34 7.96
CA GLU A 149 7.50 7.45 7.63
C GLU A 149 7.14 7.46 6.14
N ILE A 150 8.13 7.32 5.26
CA ILE A 150 7.92 7.18 3.81
C ILE A 150 7.00 5.99 3.52
N CYS A 151 7.21 4.85 4.18
CA CYS A 151 6.40 3.66 3.99
C CYS A 151 4.95 3.90 4.40
N GLU A 152 4.72 4.52 5.55
CA GLU A 152 3.38 4.84 6.05
C GLU A 152 2.65 5.80 5.10
N ILE A 153 3.34 6.78 4.52
CA ILE A 153 2.75 7.71 3.55
C ILE A 153 2.50 7.02 2.20
N ALA A 154 3.50 6.33 1.64
CA ALA A 154 3.44 5.71 0.32
C ALA A 154 2.39 4.61 0.23
N THR A 155 2.30 3.80 1.28
CA THR A 155 1.28 2.74 1.40
C THR A 155 -0.07 3.27 1.90
N ARG A 156 -0.11 4.52 2.39
CA ARG A 156 -1.26 5.12 3.08
C ARG A 156 -1.71 4.29 4.28
N ALA A 157 -0.73 3.87 5.08
CA ALA A 157 -0.86 2.94 6.20
C ALA A 157 -1.52 1.62 5.78
N ASP A 158 -0.82 0.91 4.88
CA ASP A 158 -1.16 -0.35 4.20
C ASP A 158 -2.26 -1.23 4.81
N THR A 159 -2.97 -1.92 3.92
CA THR A 159 -4.04 -2.87 4.27
C THR A 159 -3.59 -3.78 5.42
N PRO A 160 -4.45 -4.02 6.44
CA PRO A 160 -4.15 -4.96 7.52
C PRO A 160 -3.76 -6.36 7.00
N LEU A 161 -4.20 -6.71 5.79
CA LEU A 161 -3.86 -7.93 5.07
C LEU A 161 -2.36 -8.27 5.07
N HIS A 162 -1.51 -7.40 4.53
CA HIS A 162 -0.07 -7.69 4.38
C HIS A 162 0.68 -7.77 5.72
N ARG A 163 0.01 -7.39 6.82
CA ARG A 163 0.51 -7.38 8.19
C ARG A 163 -0.15 -8.44 9.06
N CYS A 164 -1.09 -9.19 8.50
CA CYS A 164 -1.84 -10.20 9.22
C CYS A 164 -0.98 -11.45 9.43
N LYS A 165 -1.00 -11.96 10.65
CA LYS A 165 -0.49 -13.28 11.03
C LYS A 165 -1.43 -13.86 12.09
N ASP A 166 -1.90 -15.09 11.90
CA ASP A 166 -2.83 -15.76 12.82
C ASP A 166 -4.08 -14.89 13.15
N GLY A 167 -4.57 -14.12 12.16
CA GLY A 167 -5.71 -13.21 12.31
C GLY A 167 -5.41 -11.87 12.99
N ILE A 168 -4.14 -11.56 13.32
CA ILE A 168 -3.72 -10.33 13.99
C ILE A 168 -2.89 -9.46 13.04
N ALA A 169 -3.32 -8.21 12.80
CA ALA A 169 -2.68 -7.27 11.87
C ALA A 169 -1.65 -6.34 12.53
N ASP A 170 -0.74 -6.89 13.36
CA ASP A 170 0.26 -6.14 14.12
C ASP A 170 1.71 -6.29 13.60
N GLN A 171 1.91 -7.11 12.57
CA GLN A 171 3.23 -7.34 11.99
C GLN A 171 3.67 -6.19 11.07
N HIS A 172 4.94 -6.24 10.66
CA HIS A 172 5.40 -5.46 9.51
C HIS A 172 4.84 -6.07 8.23
N THR A 173 4.78 -5.32 7.12
CA THR A 173 4.29 -5.87 5.85
C THR A 173 5.22 -6.97 5.34
N ILE A 174 4.67 -8.07 4.83
CA ILE A 174 5.41 -9.15 4.14
C ILE A 174 6.23 -8.63 2.94
N TYR A 175 5.88 -7.46 2.40
CA TYR A 175 6.54 -6.84 1.25
C TYR A 175 7.62 -5.82 1.64
N CYS A 176 8.10 -5.84 2.89
CA CYS A 176 9.02 -4.83 3.41
C CYS A 176 10.27 -4.64 2.54
N ASP A 177 10.91 -5.74 2.11
CA ASP A 177 12.13 -5.67 1.30
C ASP A 177 11.86 -5.19 -0.13
N CYS A 178 10.69 -5.53 -0.68
CA CYS A 178 10.25 -5.02 -1.98
C CYS A 178 10.05 -3.50 -1.90
N LEU A 179 9.34 -3.02 -0.88
CA LEU A 179 9.08 -1.60 -0.68
C LEU A 179 10.37 -0.80 -0.46
N LYS A 180 11.27 -1.28 0.41
CA LYS A 180 12.58 -0.64 0.65
C LYS A 180 13.40 -0.51 -0.63
N ALA A 181 13.42 -1.55 -1.47
CA ALA A 181 14.14 -1.50 -2.76
C ALA A 181 13.57 -0.41 -3.67
N THR A 182 12.24 -0.29 -3.75
CA THR A 182 11.58 0.78 -4.51
C THR A 182 11.89 2.16 -3.93
N TYR A 183 11.91 2.32 -2.60
CA TYR A 183 12.23 3.61 -1.95
C TYR A 183 13.67 4.03 -2.21
N GLN A 184 14.61 3.09 -2.15
CA GLN A 184 16.00 3.34 -2.48
C GLN A 184 16.15 3.82 -3.93
N LYS A 185 15.55 3.11 -4.89
CA LYS A 185 15.55 3.51 -6.31
C LYS A 185 14.91 4.88 -6.52
N GLY A 186 13.83 5.19 -5.79
CA GLY A 186 13.20 6.51 -5.81
C GLY A 186 14.11 7.63 -5.31
N ALA A 187 14.79 7.42 -4.17
CA ALA A 187 15.75 8.37 -3.62
C ALA A 187 16.93 8.59 -4.58
N GLU A 188 17.50 7.51 -5.13
CA GLU A 188 18.56 7.57 -6.15
C GLU A 188 18.10 8.35 -7.39
N TYR A 189 16.89 8.07 -7.89
CA TYR A 189 16.28 8.74 -9.04
C TYR A 189 16.14 10.25 -8.85
N LEU A 190 15.72 10.67 -7.66
CA LEU A 190 15.58 12.09 -7.28
C LEU A 190 16.94 12.77 -7.15
N ALA A 191 17.91 12.11 -6.50
CA ALA A 191 19.26 12.65 -6.31
C ALA A 191 19.96 12.86 -7.67
N LEU A 192 19.86 11.90 -8.59
CA LEU A 192 20.42 12.01 -9.95
C LEU A 192 19.78 13.13 -10.78
N ARG A 193 18.60 13.62 -10.37
CA ARG A 193 17.90 14.74 -11.01
C ARG A 193 18.08 16.07 -10.28
N GLY A 194 19.03 16.13 -9.34
CA GLY A 194 19.43 17.37 -8.67
C GLY A 194 18.51 17.82 -7.55
N ILE A 195 17.62 16.95 -7.06
CA ILE A 195 16.85 17.26 -5.86
C ILE A 195 17.80 17.29 -4.65
N PRO A 196 17.77 18.34 -3.80
CA PRO A 196 18.63 18.42 -2.64
C PRO A 196 18.48 17.22 -1.70
N ILE A 197 19.59 16.71 -1.17
CA ILE A 197 19.58 15.58 -0.24
C ILE A 197 18.70 15.87 0.98
N ASN A 198 18.71 17.10 1.49
CA ASN A 198 17.86 17.51 2.62
C ASN A 198 16.35 17.37 2.33
N ASP A 199 15.94 17.49 1.06
CA ASP A 199 14.55 17.30 0.68
C ASP A 199 14.20 15.81 0.56
N ILE A 200 15.14 14.99 0.07
CA ILE A 200 14.99 13.53 -0.05
C ILE A 200 15.00 12.86 1.34
N SER A 201 15.88 13.31 2.25
CA SER A 201 16.07 12.72 3.56
C SER A 201 15.17 13.29 4.64
N ARG A 202 14.35 14.31 4.34
CA ARG A 202 13.47 14.97 5.32
C ARG A 202 12.57 14.00 6.08
N ASN A 203 12.12 12.94 5.40
CA ASN A 203 11.20 11.94 5.92
C ASN A 203 11.92 10.64 6.34
N PHE A 204 13.24 10.68 6.47
CA PHE A 204 14.02 9.58 7.04
C PHE A 204 13.93 9.63 8.56
N VAL A 205 13.64 8.49 9.18
CA VAL A 205 13.61 8.38 10.63
C VAL A 205 15.03 8.26 11.17
N GLU A 206 15.42 9.15 12.08
CA GLU A 206 16.69 9.02 12.81
C GLU A 206 16.71 7.69 13.59
N ILE A 207 17.78 6.92 13.40
CA ILE A 207 18.01 5.67 14.12
C ILE A 207 19.02 5.99 15.23
N HIS A 208 18.56 5.95 16.48
CA HIS A 208 19.43 6.04 17.67
C HIS A 208 19.91 4.66 18.11
#